data_AF-A0A3D5FJ31-F1
#
_entry.id   AF-A0A3D5FJ31-F1
#
_cell.length_a   1.000
_cell.length_b   1.000
_cell.length_c   1.000
_cell.angle_alpha   90.00
_cell.angle_beta   90.00
_cell.angle_gamma   90.00
#
_symmetry.space_group_name_H-M   'P 1'
#
loop_
_entity.id
_entity.type
_entity.pdbx_description
1 polymer ?
#
loop_
_entity_poly.entity_id
_entity_poly.type
_entity_poly.pdbx_seq_one_letter_code
_entity_poly.pdbx_strand_id
1 'polypeptide(L)'
;LLIANGGNFLRNTMSDRPNLGYETKAFGRTDGGLYDLATWNDEYWDRFELFLQGTRDRGIIVQIEMWDRFDHSGDPWQDDPFNPKNNINYDEDESGLAPDYPQHPGQNQQPFFYTVPGLEGNQVILKWQQAFVDRVLSFAFQYDRVLYCVDNETSGDPAWGRYWATYITQAAEEEGLSTQDRDVRSVGCPS
;
A
#
# COMPACT_ATOMS: atom_id res chain seq x y z
N LEU A 1 -15.58 -5.48 20.52
CA LEU A 1 -14.73 -4.93 21.59
C LEU A 1 -14.52 -3.42 21.44
N LEU A 2 -14.05 -2.90 20.30
CA LEU A 2 -13.80 -1.45 20.08
C LEU A 2 -15.00 -0.55 20.43
N ILE A 3 -16.15 -0.76 19.76
CA ILE A 3 -17.38 0.02 19.99
C ILE A 3 -17.85 -0.07 21.44
N ALA A 4 -17.76 -1.25 22.05
CA ALA A 4 -18.16 -1.46 23.43
C ALA A 4 -17.31 -0.68 24.45
N ASN A 5 -16.13 -0.20 24.04
CA ASN A 5 -15.25 0.65 24.83
C ASN A 5 -15.24 2.11 24.34
N GLY A 6 -16.21 2.52 23.50
CA GLY A 6 -16.38 3.89 23.03
C GLY A 6 -15.42 4.33 21.91
N GLY A 7 -14.63 3.40 21.34
CA GLY A 7 -13.75 3.70 20.21
C GLY A 7 -14.51 3.78 18.89
N ASN A 8 -14.07 4.66 17.98
CA ASN A 8 -14.68 4.89 16.67
C ASN A 8 -13.66 5.10 15.54
N PHE A 9 -12.40 4.75 15.75
CA PHE A 9 -11.30 4.95 14.81
C PHE A 9 -10.41 3.71 14.73
N LEU A 10 -9.98 3.34 13.53
CA LEU A 10 -9.03 2.26 13.26
C LEU A 10 -7.96 2.73 12.27
N ARG A 11 -6.70 2.36 12.53
CA ARG A 11 -5.63 2.41 11.54
C ARG A 11 -5.54 1.04 10.86
N ASN A 12 -5.44 1.03 9.55
CA ASN A 12 -5.31 -0.16 8.73
C ASN A 12 -4.17 0.03 7.73
N THR A 13 -3.01 -0.51 8.06
CA THR A 13 -1.89 -0.64 7.12
C THR A 13 -2.22 -1.74 6.11
N MET A 14 -2.06 -1.46 4.82
CA MET A 14 -2.24 -2.41 3.73
C MET A 14 -1.09 -3.44 3.64
N SER A 15 -0.60 -3.85 4.81
CA SER A 15 0.51 -4.78 4.98
C SER A 15 0.07 -6.21 4.70
N ASP A 16 0.93 -6.94 4.00
CA ASP A 16 0.76 -8.35 3.67
C ASP A 16 1.94 -9.20 4.17
N ARG A 17 2.64 -8.73 5.20
CA ARG A 17 3.73 -9.45 5.87
C ARG A 17 3.26 -10.80 6.41
N PRO A 18 3.90 -11.92 6.02
CA PRO A 18 3.57 -13.23 6.59
C PRO A 18 4.08 -13.30 8.04
N ASN A 19 3.19 -13.13 9.02
CA ASN A 19 3.54 -13.13 10.44
C ASN A 19 2.79 -14.23 11.18
N LEU A 20 1.49 -14.36 10.95
CA LEU A 20 0.61 -15.29 11.65
C LEU A 20 0.14 -16.46 10.77
N GLY A 21 0.54 -16.47 9.49
CA GLY A 21 0.33 -17.58 8.55
C GLY A 21 -1.03 -17.57 7.86
N TYR A 22 -1.83 -16.52 8.07
CA TYR A 22 -3.09 -16.30 7.34
C TYR A 22 -2.98 -15.15 6.34
N GLU A 23 -1.92 -14.36 6.40
CA GLU A 23 -1.70 -13.23 5.51
C GLU A 23 -1.53 -13.73 4.08
N THR A 24 -2.09 -12.98 3.14
CA THR A 24 -2.11 -13.32 1.73
C THR A 24 -1.68 -12.08 0.96
N LYS A 25 -1.02 -12.24 -0.20
CA LYS A 25 -0.53 -11.11 -1.00
C LYS A 25 -1.62 -10.56 -1.91
N ALA A 26 -1.54 -9.27 -2.23
CA ALA A 26 -2.56 -8.59 -3.04
C ALA A 26 -2.61 -9.02 -4.51
N PHE A 27 -1.48 -9.46 -5.06
CA PHE A 27 -1.32 -9.83 -6.47
C PHE A 27 -1.57 -11.32 -6.71
N GLY A 28 -2.10 -11.62 -7.88
CA GLY A 28 -2.33 -12.99 -8.34
C GLY A 28 -1.03 -13.72 -8.66
N ARG A 29 -1.10 -15.05 -8.66
CA ARG A 29 0.02 -15.93 -9.05
C ARG A 29 -0.30 -16.66 -10.34
N THR A 30 0.74 -16.87 -11.13
CA THR A 30 0.74 -17.76 -12.30
C THR A 30 0.73 -19.23 -11.86
N ASP A 31 0.44 -20.14 -12.80
CA ASP A 31 0.59 -21.59 -12.60
C ASP A 31 2.03 -21.99 -12.20
N GLY A 32 3.02 -21.18 -12.57
CA GLY A 32 4.43 -21.36 -12.20
C GLY A 32 4.78 -20.89 -10.79
N GLY A 33 3.83 -20.31 -10.06
CA GLY A 33 4.01 -19.86 -8.67
C GLY A 33 4.57 -18.45 -8.52
N LEU A 34 5.08 -17.82 -9.58
CA LEU A 34 5.46 -16.39 -9.58
C LEU A 34 4.22 -15.49 -9.63
N TYR A 35 4.33 -14.28 -9.11
CA TYR A 35 3.28 -13.27 -9.21
C TYR A 35 3.15 -12.73 -10.63
N ASP A 36 1.92 -12.44 -11.03
CA ASP A 36 1.63 -11.53 -12.14
C ASP A 36 0.98 -10.27 -11.58
N LEU A 37 1.74 -9.18 -11.56
CA LEU A 37 1.34 -7.87 -11.03
C LEU A 37 0.20 -7.23 -11.83
N ALA A 38 -0.18 -7.78 -13.00
CA ALA A 38 -1.37 -7.39 -13.74
C ALA A 38 -2.65 -8.11 -13.26
N THR A 39 -2.53 -9.04 -12.33
CA THR A 39 -3.64 -9.84 -11.80
C THR A 39 -3.76 -9.68 -10.29
N TRP A 40 -4.97 -9.91 -9.77
CA TRP A 40 -5.28 -9.73 -8.36
C TRP A 40 -5.55 -11.07 -7.68
N ASN A 41 -5.23 -11.14 -6.39
CA ASN A 41 -5.68 -12.21 -5.53
C ASN A 41 -7.03 -11.84 -4.93
N ASP A 42 -8.11 -12.45 -5.43
CA ASP A 42 -9.48 -12.13 -5.01
C ASP A 42 -9.68 -12.30 -3.49
N GLU A 43 -9.02 -13.27 -2.86
CA GLU A 43 -9.13 -13.47 -1.41
C GLU A 43 -8.62 -12.26 -0.61
N TYR A 44 -7.54 -11.62 -1.06
CA TYR A 44 -7.02 -10.41 -0.41
C TYR A 44 -8.06 -9.28 -0.45
N TRP A 45 -8.63 -9.06 -1.64
CA TRP A 45 -9.55 -7.94 -1.88
C TRP A 45 -10.93 -8.19 -1.28
N ASP A 46 -11.42 -9.43 -1.26
CA ASP A 46 -12.65 -9.83 -0.57
C ASP A 46 -12.53 -9.56 0.94
N ARG A 47 -11.37 -9.86 1.54
CA ARG A 47 -11.09 -9.57 2.96
C ARG A 47 -11.06 -8.07 3.22
N PHE A 48 -10.45 -7.29 2.32
CA PHE A 48 -10.41 -5.84 2.44
C PHE A 48 -11.80 -5.21 2.32
N GLU A 49 -12.61 -5.66 1.37
CA GLU A 49 -13.99 -5.21 1.23
C GLU A 49 -14.82 -5.56 2.47
N LEU A 50 -14.74 -6.80 2.95
CA LEU A 50 -15.43 -7.23 4.17
C LEU A 50 -15.05 -6.36 5.37
N PHE A 51 -13.78 -5.98 5.48
CA PHE A 51 -13.31 -5.05 6.51
C PHE A 51 -13.97 -3.67 6.38
N LEU A 52 -13.98 -3.06 5.19
CA LEU A 52 -14.61 -1.76 4.95
C LEU A 52 -16.14 -1.78 5.17
N GLN A 53 -16.83 -2.83 4.74
CA GLN A 53 -18.25 -3.03 5.05
C GLN A 53 -18.47 -3.11 6.57
N GLY A 54 -17.63 -3.88 7.25
CA GLY A 54 -17.69 -4.05 8.69
C GLY A 54 -17.49 -2.75 9.47
N THR A 55 -16.59 -1.87 9.02
CA THR A 55 -16.34 -0.58 9.67
C THR A 55 -17.49 0.40 9.42
N ARG A 56 -17.98 0.49 8.17
CA ARG A 56 -19.15 1.31 7.81
C ARG A 56 -20.37 0.97 8.65
N ASP A 57 -20.73 -0.32 8.73
CA ASP A 57 -21.92 -0.80 9.43
C ASP A 57 -21.88 -0.49 10.94
N ARG A 58 -20.68 -0.23 11.48
CA ARG A 58 -20.43 0.09 12.89
C ARG A 58 -20.13 1.57 13.12
N GLY A 59 -20.13 2.40 12.08
CA GLY A 59 -19.82 3.83 12.17
C GLY A 59 -18.36 4.12 12.58
N ILE A 60 -17.43 3.24 12.20
CA ILE A 60 -16.00 3.37 12.49
C ILE A 60 -15.30 4.12 11.36
N ILE A 61 -14.51 5.14 11.70
CA ILE A 61 -13.60 5.83 10.78
C ILE A 61 -12.36 4.97 10.60
N VAL A 62 -11.92 4.78 9.36
CA VAL A 62 -10.69 4.03 9.05
C VAL A 62 -9.66 4.96 8.43
N GLN A 63 -8.43 4.92 8.93
CA GLN A 63 -7.26 5.44 8.24
C GLN A 63 -6.57 4.29 7.52
N ILE A 64 -6.52 4.35 6.18
CA ILE A 64 -5.77 3.42 5.36
C ILE A 64 -4.34 3.94 5.22
N GLU A 65 -3.38 3.09 5.54
CA GLU A 65 -1.95 3.33 5.29
C GLU A 65 -1.50 2.51 4.10
N MET A 66 -1.06 3.18 3.04
CA MET A 66 -0.77 2.53 1.75
C MET A 66 0.49 1.67 1.80
N TRP A 67 1.54 2.16 2.45
CA TRP A 67 2.85 1.53 2.43
C TRP A 67 3.45 1.42 3.84
N ASP A 68 4.09 0.30 4.11
CA ASP A 68 4.97 0.11 5.27
C ASP A 68 6.34 -0.40 4.80
N ARG A 69 7.40 0.30 5.21
CA ARG A 69 8.79 -0.02 4.85
C ARG A 69 9.22 -1.40 5.29
N PHE A 70 8.64 -1.89 6.38
CA PHE A 70 8.92 -3.23 6.86
C PHE A 70 8.35 -4.33 5.94
N ASP A 71 7.35 -4.05 5.10
CA ASP A 71 6.82 -5.02 4.14
C ASP A 71 7.82 -5.27 3.00
N HIS A 72 8.56 -4.22 2.64
CA HIS A 72 9.38 -4.18 1.43
C HIS A 72 10.89 -4.24 1.73
N SER A 73 11.33 -4.83 2.84
CA SER A 73 12.76 -4.90 3.23
C SER A 73 13.02 -6.10 4.13
N GLY A 74 14.28 -6.52 4.25
CA GLY A 74 14.68 -7.66 5.10
C GLY A 74 14.05 -8.99 4.67
N ASP A 75 13.62 -9.79 5.65
CA ASP A 75 12.97 -11.09 5.40
C ASP A 75 11.65 -10.96 4.62
N PRO A 76 10.75 -9.99 4.92
CA PRO A 76 9.55 -9.75 4.12
C PRO A 76 9.79 -9.53 2.62
N TRP A 77 10.91 -8.89 2.25
CA TRP A 77 11.27 -8.67 0.85
C TRP A 77 11.45 -9.96 0.07
N GLN A 78 11.81 -11.06 0.73
CA GLN A 78 12.12 -12.32 0.07
C GLN A 78 10.91 -12.96 -0.62
N ASP A 79 9.70 -12.72 -0.11
CA ASP A 79 8.42 -13.24 -0.63
C ASP A 79 7.53 -12.12 -1.20
N ASP A 80 8.06 -10.89 -1.27
CA ASP A 80 7.36 -9.71 -1.74
C ASP A 80 7.06 -9.82 -3.24
N PRO A 81 5.82 -9.51 -3.70
CA PRO A 81 5.49 -9.47 -5.12
C PRO A 81 6.34 -8.52 -5.94
N PHE A 82 6.80 -7.41 -5.36
CA PHE A 82 7.64 -6.43 -6.04
C PHE A 82 9.11 -6.85 -6.14
N ASN A 83 9.53 -7.91 -5.45
CA ASN A 83 10.88 -8.44 -5.64
C ASN A 83 11.01 -8.99 -7.07
N PRO A 84 12.02 -8.55 -7.86
CA PRO A 84 12.17 -8.97 -9.26
C PRO A 84 12.31 -10.49 -9.44
N LYS A 85 12.72 -11.23 -8.42
CA LYS A 85 12.78 -12.70 -8.48
C LYS A 85 11.41 -13.39 -8.35
N ASN A 86 10.40 -12.66 -7.88
CA ASN A 86 9.10 -13.21 -7.48
C ASN A 86 7.98 -12.92 -8.47
N ASN A 87 8.19 -12.10 -9.50
CA ASN A 87 7.15 -11.75 -10.48
C ASN A 87 7.62 -11.96 -11.92
N ILE A 88 6.68 -11.94 -12.86
CA ILE A 88 6.93 -12.12 -14.30
C ILE A 88 6.97 -10.80 -15.09
N ASN A 89 6.79 -9.67 -14.41
CA ASN A 89 6.48 -8.39 -15.03
C ASN A 89 7.73 -7.52 -15.26
N TYR A 90 8.82 -7.83 -14.57
CA TYR A 90 10.15 -7.28 -14.77
C TYR A 90 11.22 -8.15 -14.09
N ASP A 91 12.47 -7.98 -14.47
CA ASP A 91 13.64 -8.57 -13.77
C ASP A 91 14.50 -7.50 -13.03
N GLU A 92 15.64 -7.92 -12.50
CA GLU A 92 16.61 -7.06 -11.79
C GLU A 92 17.19 -5.98 -12.71
N ASP A 93 17.47 -6.29 -13.98
CA ASP A 93 18.07 -5.35 -14.93
C ASP A 93 17.06 -4.28 -15.36
N GLU A 94 15.80 -4.69 -15.59
CA GLU A 94 14.71 -3.78 -15.97
C GLU A 94 14.28 -2.88 -14.80
N SER A 95 14.16 -3.44 -13.59
CA SER A 95 13.70 -2.69 -12.42
C SER A 95 14.81 -1.95 -11.69
N GLY A 96 16.06 -2.39 -11.78
CA GLY A 96 17.15 -1.90 -10.94
C GLY A 96 17.00 -2.28 -9.46
N LEU A 97 16.02 -3.13 -9.09
CA LEU A 97 15.90 -3.65 -7.74
C LEU A 97 16.81 -4.86 -7.55
N ALA A 98 17.41 -4.96 -6.37
CA ALA A 98 18.15 -6.12 -5.94
C ALA A 98 17.21 -7.18 -5.33
N PRO A 99 17.57 -8.47 -5.40
CA PRO A 99 16.79 -9.54 -4.79
C PRO A 99 16.84 -9.49 -3.26
N ASP A 100 17.79 -8.73 -2.67
CA ASP A 100 18.06 -8.68 -1.24
C ASP A 100 18.31 -7.24 -0.74
N TYR A 101 17.63 -6.87 0.35
CA TYR A 101 17.86 -5.62 1.09
C TYR A 101 17.93 -5.91 2.60
N PRO A 102 19.09 -6.36 3.12
CA PRO A 102 19.20 -6.87 4.50
C PRO A 102 19.27 -5.76 5.56
N GLN A 103 19.43 -4.50 5.15
CA GLN A 103 19.54 -3.38 6.09
C GLN A 103 18.18 -3.08 6.73
N HIS A 104 18.21 -2.64 7.99
CA HIS A 104 16.99 -2.31 8.73
C HIS A 104 16.16 -1.26 7.97
N PRO A 105 14.82 -1.43 7.84
CA PRO A 105 13.98 -0.56 7.00
C PRO A 105 14.07 0.94 7.34
N GLY A 106 14.25 1.25 8.63
CA GLY A 106 14.48 2.63 9.10
C GLY A 106 15.78 3.31 8.60
N GLN A 107 16.69 2.58 7.94
CA GLN A 107 17.85 3.17 7.25
C GLN A 107 17.46 3.85 5.93
N ASN A 108 16.24 3.63 5.44
CA ASN A 108 15.68 4.27 4.24
C ASN A 108 16.56 4.08 2.98
N GLN A 109 17.05 2.86 2.74
CA GLN A 109 17.93 2.52 1.61
C GLN A 109 17.25 1.73 0.49
N GLN A 110 15.97 1.38 0.64
CA GLN A 110 15.23 0.55 -0.30
C GLN A 110 14.70 1.38 -1.48
N PRO A 111 15.20 1.21 -2.74
CA PRO A 111 14.79 2.01 -3.90
C PRO A 111 13.30 1.95 -4.25
N PHE A 112 12.56 0.95 -3.77
CA PHE A 112 11.09 0.89 -3.88
C PHE A 112 10.41 2.20 -3.42
N PHE A 113 10.96 2.90 -2.41
CA PHE A 113 10.40 4.15 -1.89
C PHE A 113 10.91 5.42 -2.60
N TYR A 114 11.64 5.26 -3.71
CA TYR A 114 12.27 6.34 -4.47
C TYR A 114 11.83 6.38 -5.94
N THR A 115 10.84 5.58 -6.33
CA THR A 115 10.41 5.40 -7.73
C THR A 115 9.68 6.61 -8.33
N VAL A 116 9.20 7.55 -7.51
CA VAL A 116 8.40 8.69 -7.97
C VAL A 116 9.22 9.67 -8.81
N PRO A 117 8.62 10.44 -9.74
CA PRO A 117 9.37 11.33 -10.64
C PRO A 117 10.21 12.42 -9.94
N GLY A 118 9.85 12.80 -8.71
CA GLY A 118 10.62 13.76 -7.91
C GLY A 118 11.86 13.18 -7.22
N LEU A 119 12.09 11.87 -7.35
CA LEU A 119 13.21 11.12 -6.79
C LEU A 119 13.97 10.42 -7.92
N GLU A 120 14.04 9.10 -7.95
CA GLU A 120 14.75 8.33 -8.99
C GLU A 120 13.88 8.11 -10.24
N GLY A 121 12.56 8.30 -10.16
CA GLY A 121 11.69 8.31 -11.34
C GLY A 121 11.54 6.95 -12.04
N ASN A 122 11.73 5.85 -11.32
CA ASN A 122 11.65 4.49 -11.85
C ASN A 122 10.22 4.10 -12.31
N GLN A 123 9.93 4.31 -13.59
CA GLN A 123 8.63 4.03 -14.19
C GLN A 123 8.30 2.53 -14.31
N VAL A 124 9.31 1.66 -14.31
CA VAL A 124 9.12 0.21 -14.41
C VAL A 124 8.36 -0.31 -13.20
N ILE A 125 8.73 0.18 -12.01
CA ILE A 125 8.09 -0.19 -10.73
C ILE A 125 6.88 0.71 -10.45
N LEU A 126 6.99 2.01 -10.70
CA LEU A 126 5.96 2.99 -10.32
C LEU A 126 4.58 2.63 -10.90
N LYS A 127 4.51 2.12 -12.14
CA LYS A 127 3.24 1.71 -12.76
C LYS A 127 2.50 0.63 -11.94
N TRP A 128 3.24 -0.28 -11.30
CA TRP A 128 2.66 -1.36 -10.50
C TRP A 128 2.30 -0.87 -9.10
N GLN A 129 3.08 0.05 -8.53
CA GLN A 129 2.70 0.74 -7.30
C GLN A 129 1.42 1.56 -7.48
N GLN A 130 1.28 2.25 -8.61
CA GLN A 130 0.07 2.97 -8.99
C GLN A 130 -1.10 2.00 -9.12
N ALA A 131 -0.94 0.89 -9.84
CA ALA A 131 -1.98 -0.12 -9.99
C ALA A 131 -2.47 -0.67 -8.63
N PHE A 132 -1.56 -0.91 -7.68
CA PHE A 132 -1.93 -1.31 -6.32
C PHE A 132 -2.74 -0.23 -5.61
N VAL A 133 -2.27 1.03 -5.63
CA VAL A 133 -2.98 2.15 -5.00
C VAL A 133 -4.35 2.36 -5.64
N ASP A 134 -4.44 2.36 -6.98
CA ASP A 134 -5.71 2.45 -7.71
C ASP A 134 -6.68 1.34 -7.29
N ARG A 135 -6.16 0.12 -7.10
CA ARG A 135 -6.97 -1.00 -6.62
C ARG A 135 -7.48 -0.76 -5.21
N VAL A 136 -6.65 -0.31 -4.27
CA VAL A 136 -7.10 0.08 -2.92
C VAL A 136 -8.19 1.15 -2.99
N LEU A 137 -7.97 2.21 -3.77
CA LEU A 137 -8.90 3.32 -3.92
C LEU A 137 -10.23 2.87 -4.54
N SER A 138 -10.21 1.94 -5.50
CA SER A 138 -11.44 1.42 -6.13
C SER A 138 -12.42 0.76 -5.14
N PHE A 139 -11.90 0.19 -4.05
CA PHE A 139 -12.73 -0.29 -2.93
C PHE A 139 -13.04 0.84 -1.95
N ALA A 140 -12.01 1.56 -1.50
CA ALA A 140 -12.12 2.55 -0.44
C ALA A 140 -13.05 3.72 -0.80
N PHE A 141 -13.06 4.17 -2.05
CA PHE A 141 -13.88 5.30 -2.51
C PHE A 141 -15.39 5.05 -2.46
N GLN A 142 -15.82 3.79 -2.40
CA GLN A 142 -17.22 3.40 -2.22
C GLN A 142 -17.73 3.61 -0.79
N TYR A 143 -16.83 3.92 0.16
CA TYR A 143 -17.12 4.08 1.57
C TYR A 143 -16.85 5.51 2.02
N ASP A 144 -17.79 6.07 2.78
CA ASP A 144 -17.55 7.30 3.53
C ASP A 144 -16.71 6.99 4.77
N ARG A 145 -16.05 8.01 5.35
CA ARG A 145 -15.24 7.90 6.59
C ARG A 145 -13.93 7.12 6.45
N VAL A 146 -13.30 7.27 5.29
CA VAL A 146 -11.95 6.76 5.04
C VAL A 146 -10.97 7.94 4.97
N LEU A 147 -9.92 7.87 5.78
CA LEU A 147 -8.76 8.76 5.74
C LEU A 147 -7.59 8.04 5.08
N TYR A 148 -6.70 8.78 4.44
CA TYR A 148 -5.56 8.20 3.72
C TYR A 148 -4.24 8.72 4.29
N CYS A 149 -3.31 7.80 4.54
CA CYS A 149 -1.96 8.07 4.96
C CYS A 149 -0.99 7.32 4.03
N VAL A 150 0.02 8.02 3.53
CA VAL A 150 0.92 7.45 2.51
C VAL A 150 1.92 6.47 3.10
N ASP A 151 2.53 6.80 4.23
CA ASP A 151 3.62 6.01 4.84
C ASP A 151 3.43 6.03 6.36
N ASN A 152 3.71 4.88 6.99
CA ASN A 152 3.65 4.70 8.44
C ASN A 152 4.85 5.35 9.17
N GLU A 153 5.95 5.67 8.48
CA GLU A 153 7.19 6.14 9.12
C GLU A 153 7.66 7.56 8.71
N THR A 154 8.27 8.29 9.65
CA THR A 154 8.73 9.69 9.49
C THR A 154 10.11 9.83 8.83
N SER A 155 10.78 8.73 8.46
CA SER A 155 12.15 8.71 7.94
C SER A 155 12.25 8.82 6.41
N GLY A 156 11.13 8.76 5.69
CA GLY A 156 11.05 8.83 4.23
C GLY A 156 11.35 10.21 3.64
N ASP A 157 11.77 10.23 2.37
CA ASP A 157 11.91 11.50 1.64
C ASP A 157 10.52 12.17 1.46
N PRO A 158 10.34 13.45 1.81
CA PRO A 158 9.05 14.13 1.68
C PRO A 158 8.47 14.15 0.26
N ALA A 159 9.30 14.00 -0.79
CA ALA A 159 8.83 13.91 -2.17
C ALA A 159 7.98 12.66 -2.42
N TRP A 160 8.29 11.53 -1.76
CA TRP A 160 7.50 10.30 -1.81
C TRP A 160 6.10 10.53 -1.26
N GLY A 161 6.02 11.06 -0.03
CA GLY A 161 4.76 11.38 0.64
C GLY A 161 3.91 12.38 -0.15
N ARG A 162 4.55 13.42 -0.69
CA ARG A 162 3.89 14.44 -1.52
C ARG A 162 3.31 13.85 -2.81
N TYR A 163 4.05 12.97 -3.48
CA TYR A 163 3.61 12.35 -4.72
C TYR A 163 2.31 11.56 -4.50
N TRP A 164 2.29 10.62 -3.56
CA TRP A 164 1.11 9.79 -3.33
C TRP A 164 -0.07 10.57 -2.75
N ALA A 165 0.18 11.56 -1.89
CA ALA A 165 -0.89 12.44 -1.42
C ALA A 165 -1.54 13.21 -2.58
N THR A 166 -0.72 13.69 -3.53
CA THR A 166 -1.22 14.37 -4.74
C THR A 166 -1.98 13.38 -5.63
N TYR A 167 -1.43 12.19 -5.85
CA TYR A 167 -2.01 11.13 -6.67
C TYR A 167 -3.40 10.70 -6.15
N ILE A 168 -3.51 10.41 -4.86
CA ILE A 168 -4.79 10.04 -4.21
C ILE A 168 -5.80 11.19 -4.26
N THR A 169 -5.36 12.42 -4.05
CA THR A 169 -6.24 13.60 -4.13
C THR A 169 -6.79 13.78 -5.53
N GLN A 170 -5.96 13.64 -6.56
CA GLN A 170 -6.38 13.73 -7.96
C GLN A 170 -7.36 12.61 -8.32
N ALA A 171 -7.09 11.36 -7.91
CA ALA A 171 -8.00 10.24 -8.12
C ALA A 171 -9.37 10.48 -7.46
N ALA A 172 -9.40 11.10 -6.27
CA ALA A 172 -10.66 11.46 -5.62
C ALA A 172 -11.42 12.57 -6.37
N GLU A 173 -10.71 13.58 -6.87
CA GLU A 173 -11.30 14.67 -7.66
C GLU A 173 -11.90 14.17 -8.99
N GLU A 174 -11.23 13.22 -9.66
CA GLU A 174 -11.70 12.61 -10.91
C GLU A 174 -13.00 11.82 -10.73
N GLU A 175 -13.17 11.16 -9.57
CA GLU A 175 -14.39 10.46 -9.17
C GLU A 175 -15.47 11.40 -8.59
N GLY A 176 -15.22 12.72 -8.57
CA GLY A 176 -16.16 13.73 -8.08
C GLY A 176 -16.34 13.74 -6.56
N LEU A 177 -15.37 13.23 -5.81
CA LEU A 177 -15.43 13.08 -4.36
C LEU A 177 -14.91 14.34 -3.66
N SER A 178 -15.66 14.84 -2.67
CA SER A 178 -15.24 16.00 -1.87
C SER A 178 -14.10 15.64 -0.92
N THR A 179 -13.01 16.41 -0.94
CA THR A 179 -11.87 16.27 -0.03
C THR A 179 -12.18 16.66 1.42
N GLN A 180 -13.31 17.33 1.69
CA GLN A 180 -13.69 17.71 3.06
C GLN A 180 -14.08 16.52 3.95
N ASP A 181 -14.55 15.43 3.36
CA ASP A 181 -14.94 14.21 4.08
C ASP A 181 -13.82 13.14 4.07
N ARG A 182 -12.68 13.44 3.43
CA ARG A 182 -11.58 12.51 3.11
C ARG A 182 -10.23 13.24 3.24
N ASP A 183 -9.69 13.30 4.45
CA ASP A 183 -8.38 13.92 4.72
C ASP A 183 -7.25 12.99 4.23
N VAL A 184 -6.45 13.47 3.27
CA VAL A 184 -5.25 12.79 2.75
C VAL A 184 -4.02 13.45 3.38
N ARG A 185 -3.31 12.71 4.23
CA ARG A 185 -2.09 13.23 4.90
C ARG A 185 -0.83 12.75 4.20
N SER A 186 0.00 13.73 3.82
CA SER A 186 1.25 13.51 3.07
C SER A 186 2.45 13.12 3.94
N VAL A 187 2.32 13.11 5.26
CA VAL A 187 3.44 12.86 6.18
C VAL A 187 3.01 11.96 7.33
N GLY A 188 3.89 11.02 7.69
CA GLY A 188 3.66 9.92 8.63
C GLY A 188 2.97 10.35 9.94
N CYS A 189 2.04 9.50 10.38
CA CYS A 189 1.37 9.68 11.65
C CYS A 189 2.28 9.13 12.76
N PRO A 190 2.65 9.92 13.77
CA PRO A 190 3.41 9.39 14.89
C PRO A 190 2.62 8.24 15.55
N SER A 191 3.32 7.15 15.82
CA SER A 191 2.83 5.95 16.52
C SER A 191 2.34 6.25 17.93
#